data_AF-A0A5K0VLJ3-F1
#
_entry.id   AF-A0A5K0VLJ3-F1
#
_cell.length_a   1.000
_cell.length_b   1.000
_cell.length_c   1.000
_cell.angle_alpha   90.00
_cell.angle_beta   90.00
_cell.angle_gamma   90.00
#
_symmetry.space_group_name_H-M   'P 1'
#
loop_
_entity.id
_entity.type
_entity.pdbx_description
1 polymer ?
#
loop_
_entity_poly.entity_id
_entity_poly.type
_entity_poly.pdbx_seq_one_letter_code
_entity_poly.pdbx_strand_id
1 'polypeptide(L)' 'MSVYAKGVSVLMPGQQIPTFIAHPAPIPCNREHVLWPHHQHSPFSNFTQTWEHFCSESAPNT' A
#
# COMPACT_ATOMS: atom_id res chain seq x y z
N MET A 1 3.00 18.60 4.94
CA MET A 1 1.63 19.14 4.85
C MET A 1 0.68 18.14 5.51
N SER A 2 0.39 18.30 6.80
CA SER A 2 -0.56 17.44 7.53
C SER A 2 -1.99 17.93 7.32
N VAL A 3 -2.48 17.84 6.08
CA VAL A 3 -3.80 18.37 5.68
C VAL A 3 -4.95 17.72 6.47
N TYR A 4 -4.72 16.53 7.03
CA TYR A 4 -5.72 15.74 7.76
C TYR A 4 -5.64 15.83 9.29
N ALA A 5 -4.67 16.55 9.86
CA ALA A 5 -4.45 16.54 11.31
C ALA A 5 -5.31 17.55 12.09
N LYS A 6 -6.06 18.42 11.40
CA LYS A 6 -6.76 19.55 12.04
C LYS A 6 -8.28 19.32 12.12
N GLY A 7 -8.79 18.19 12.60
CA GLY A 7 -10.26 18.08 12.78
C GLY A 7 -10.81 19.09 13.80
N VAL A 8 -12.13 19.29 13.82
CA VAL A 8 -12.83 20.20 14.72
C VAL A 8 -13.64 19.41 15.74
N SER A 9 -13.60 19.80 17.01
CA SER A 9 -14.48 19.23 18.03
C SER A 9 -15.77 20.03 18.11
N VAL A 10 -16.92 19.40 17.86
CA VAL A 10 -18.23 20.03 17.85
C VAL A 10 -19.10 19.45 18.96
N LEU A 11 -19.74 20.30 19.74
CA LEU A 11 -20.75 19.88 20.71
C LEU A 11 -22.11 19.80 20.02
N MET A 12 -22.69 18.60 19.98
CA MET A 12 -24.03 18.38 19.41
C MET A 12 -25.11 18.74 20.44
N PRO A 13 -26.30 19.21 20.02
CA PRO A 13 -27.43 19.40 20.92
C PRO A 13 -27.76 18.10 21.67
N GLY A 14 -27.93 18.18 23.00
CA GLY A 14 -28.22 17.01 23.85
C GLY A 14 -27.01 16.16 24.24
N GLN A 15 -25.81 16.46 23.75
CA GLN A 15 -24.56 15.82 24.18
C GLN A 15 -23.80 16.70 25.16
N GLN A 16 -23.15 16.07 26.15
CA GLN A 16 -22.22 16.75 27.06
C GLN A 16 -20.75 16.61 26.65
N ILE A 17 -20.46 15.71 25.70
CA ILE A 17 -19.10 15.44 25.21
C ILE A 17 -19.01 15.87 23.74
N PRO A 18 -17.99 16.67 23.36
CA PRO A 18 -17.76 17.06 21.98
C PRO A 18 -17.45 15.86 21.08
N THR A 19 -17.99 15.86 19.87
CA THR A 19 -17.66 14.90 18.82
C THR A 19 -16.60 15.50 17.90
N PHE A 20 -15.52 14.76 17.66
CA PHE A 20 -14.49 15.18 16.72
C PHE A 20 -14.90 14.89 15.28
N ILE A 21 -14.98 15.94 14.47
CA ILE A 21 -15.31 15.89 13.04
C ILE A 21 -14.04 16.18 12.26
N ALA A 22 -13.57 15.19 11.51
CA ALA A 22 -12.44 15.37 10.60
C ALA A 22 -12.84 16.29 9.43
N HIS A 23 -11.87 17.01 8.88
CA HIS A 23 -12.09 17.75 7.64
C HIS A 23 -12.48 16.77 6.52
N PRO A 24 -13.37 17.18 5.59
CA PRO A 24 -13.66 16.40 4.40
C PRO A 24 -12.36 16.05 3.66
N ALA A 25 -12.34 14.88 3.04
CA ALA A 25 -11.21 14.50 2.20
C ALA A 25 -10.99 15.59 1.13
N PRO A 26 -9.74 16.02 0.89
CA PRO A 26 -9.43 16.90 -0.23
C PRO A 26 -9.94 16.25 -1.52
N ILE A 27 -10.36 17.11 -2.45
CA ILE A 27 -10.92 16.69 -3.73
C ILE A 27 -9.97 15.69 -4.38
N PRO A 28 -10.47 14.52 -4.84
CA PRO A 28 -9.65 13.57 -5.58
C PRO A 28 -8.98 14.33 -6.74
N CYS A 29 -7.66 14.36 -6.77
CA CYS A 29 -6.94 14.92 -7.90
C CYS A 29 -7.39 14.18 -9.17
N ASN A 30 -7.42 14.87 -10.31
CA ASN A 30 -7.56 14.20 -11.59
C ASN A 30 -6.55 13.04 -11.63
N ARG A 31 -6.99 11.86 -12.03
CA ARG A 31 -6.07 10.76 -12.35
C ARG A 31 -5.15 11.32 -13.45
N GLU A 32 -3.94 11.73 -13.09
CA GLU A 32 -2.85 11.62 -14.04
C GLU A 32 -2.92 10.18 -14.53
N HIS A 33 -2.99 9.99 -15.84
CA HIS A 33 -2.72 8.70 -16.44
C HIS A 33 -1.26 8.36 -16.09
N VAL A 34 -1.05 7.93 -14.85
CA VAL A 34 0.15 7.23 -14.44
C VAL A 34 0.14 6.00 -15.32
N LEU A 35 0.90 6.07 -16.42
CA LEU A 35 1.28 4.92 -17.19
C LEU A 35 2.12 4.09 -16.23
N TRP A 36 1.45 3.24 -15.46
CA TRP A 36 2.12 2.20 -14.69
C TRP A 36 2.99 1.45 -15.70
N PRO A 37 4.32 1.35 -15.47
CA PRO A 37 5.15 0.58 -16.37
C PRO A 37 4.54 -0.81 -16.46
N HIS A 38 4.20 -1.22 -17.68
CA HIS A 38 3.64 -2.53 -17.94
C HIS A 38 4.56 -3.53 -17.26
N HIS A 39 4.04 -4.28 -16.28
CA HIS A 39 4.79 -5.35 -15.65
C HIS A 39 5.20 -6.29 -16.77
N GLN A 40 6.43 -6.16 -17.25
CA GLN A 40 7.01 -7.17 -18.10
C GLN A 40 6.99 -8.42 -17.23
N HIS A 41 6.17 -9.40 -17.60
CA HIS A 41 6.35 -10.75 -17.11
C HIS A 41 7.75 -11.14 -17.57
N SER A 42 8.75 -10.90 -16.70
CA SER A 42 9.99 -11.64 -16.79
C SER A 42 9.56 -13.09 -16.77
N PRO A 43 9.84 -13.89 -17.82
CA PRO A 43 9.51 -15.30 -17.75
C PRO A 43 10.27 -15.82 -16.53
N PHE A 44 9.50 -16.23 -15.52
CA PHE A 44 9.97 -16.86 -14.29
C PHE A 44 10.64 -18.22 -14.58
N SER A 45 11.06 -18.46 -15.82
CA SER A 45 11.64 -19.70 -16.34
C SER A 45 13.11 -19.88 -15.95
N ASN A 46 13.81 -18.81 -15.60
CA ASN A 46 15.24 -18.89 -15.28
C ASN A 46 15.49 -19.05 -13.79
N PHE A 47 14.53 -18.70 -12.94
CA PHE A 47 14.67 -18.86 -11.48
C PHE A 47 14.58 -20.34 -11.10
N THR A 48 13.62 -21.08 -11.67
CA THR A 48 13.47 -22.52 -11.39
C THR A 48 14.68 -23.33 -11.82
N GLN A 49 15.33 -23.03 -12.95
CA GLN A 49 16.55 -23.76 -13.33
C GLN A 49 17.71 -23.55 -12.35
N THR A 50 17.91 -22.34 -11.83
CA THR A 50 19.00 -22.07 -10.88
C THR A 50 18.74 -22.70 -9.52
N TRP A 51 17.50 -22.68 -9.01
CA TRP A 51 17.18 -23.27 -7.70
C TRP A 51 17.24 -24.79 -7.69
N GLU A 52 16.81 -25.47 -8.76
CA GLU A 52 16.91 -26.92 -8.87
C GLU A 52 18.37 -27.40 -8.84
N HIS A 53 19.28 -26.63 -9.47
CA HIS A 53 20.71 -26.90 -9.43
C HIS A 53 21.31 -26.66 -8.03
N PHE A 54 20.93 -25.55 -7.38
CA PHE A 54 21.41 -25.21 -6.04
C PHE A 54 20.91 -26.18 -4.96
N CYS A 55 19.68 -26.67 -5.10
CA CYS A 55 19.09 -27.60 -4.13
C CYS A 55 19.74 -28.99 -4.21
N SER A 56 20.12 -29.45 -5.41
CA SER A 56 20.80 -30.73 -5.61
C SER A 56 22.23 -30.74 -5.06
N GLU A 57 22.92 -29.59 -5.06
CA GLU A 57 24.27 -29.47 -4.51
C GLU A 57 24.29 -29.33 -2.98
N SER A 58 23.16 -28.95 -2.36
CA SER A 58 23.04 -28.76 -0.91
C SER A 58 22.74 -30.01 -0.10
N ALA A 59 22.56 -31.18 -0.74
CA ALA A 59 22.31 -32.43 -0.03
C ALA A 59 23.59 -32.88 0.71
N PRO A 60 23.61 -32.95 2.07
CA PRO A 60 24.74 -33.52 2.78
C PRO A 60 24.85 -35.00 2.40
N ASN A 61 26.02 -35.39 1.92
CA ASN A 61 26.40 -36.79 1.76
C ASN A 61 26.24 -37.51 3.11
N THR A 62 25.21 -38.36 3.21
CA THR A 62 25.12 -39.36 4.29
C THR A 62 25.57 -40.70 3.73
#